data_AF-A0AA92HA59-F1
#
_entry.id   AF-A0AA92HA59-F1
#
_cell.length_a   1.000
_cell.length_b   1.000
_cell.length_c   1.000
_cell.angle_alpha   90.00
_cell.angle_beta   90.00
_cell.angle_gamma   90.00
#
_symmetry.space_group_name_H-M   'P 1'
#
loop_
_entity.id
_entity.type
_entity.pdbx_description
1 polymer ?
#
loop_
_entity_poly.entity_id
_entity_poly.type
_entity_poly.pdbx_seq_one_letter_code
_entity_poly.pdbx_strand_id
1 'polypeptide(L)'
;MTNWSRALCAFILACGVASNSWADDPVSSGTGFAVTSDGWLMTNAHVVHGCERVEVKGKGVAADPRVDETNDLALIRIPPSDSLTPIVFRKSPVRLGEDIVAIGYPLADILSDSVKITTGNVNALAGLRNDTRYIQISTPIQPGNSGGPVVDRDGFLLGITTATFSKKTADEIGITAQNINFAIRASVADLFMQSQSLTGSSGERAPDAQPVATADLSEKITPSVFQVLCYGKPEVQASAKVESAPASLPTPGHASTELVNARGYDAIGFDYRMLKDVSYSECNATCTDDDQCRAITYNTKHRACFLKNNVVALIRNSDAVAAYAPTMAAGVIVSDFTSYSGVDLPGGDYKRIRKSNYLECFTTCISENQCKAFSYIPKKSECWLKSSIGKPRAANGVELGLK
;
A
#
# COMPACT_ATOMS: atom_id res chain seq x y z
N MET A 1 47.78 -49.36 40.77
CA MET A 1 48.25 -48.10 40.14
C MET A 1 48.92 -48.51 38.84
N THR A 2 48.54 -48.17 37.62
CA THR A 2 47.65 -47.16 36.99
C THR A 2 47.50 -47.57 35.51
N ASN A 3 46.32 -47.36 34.90
CA ASN A 3 46.07 -46.90 33.51
C ASN A 3 44.69 -47.40 33.05
N TRP A 4 43.67 -46.54 32.99
CA TRP A 4 43.37 -45.50 31.98
C TRP A 4 42.57 -46.02 30.79
N SER A 5 41.31 -45.58 30.82
CA SER A 5 40.17 -45.84 29.96
C SER A 5 40.34 -45.28 28.54
N ARG A 6 39.73 -45.96 27.56
CA ARG A 6 39.32 -45.35 26.29
C ARG A 6 37.84 -45.63 26.07
N ALA A 7 37.03 -44.59 26.17
CA ALA A 7 35.62 -44.62 25.77
C ALA A 7 35.53 -44.11 24.31
N LEU A 8 34.91 -44.89 23.43
CA LEU A 8 34.52 -44.47 22.09
C LEU A 8 33.18 -43.73 22.18
N CYS A 9 33.13 -42.46 21.76
CA CYS A 9 31.88 -41.75 21.49
C CYS A 9 31.43 -42.04 20.04
N ALA A 10 30.26 -42.66 19.90
CA ALA A 10 29.56 -42.77 18.62
C ALA A 10 28.72 -41.50 18.40
N PHE A 11 28.97 -40.80 17.29
CA PHE A 11 28.15 -39.66 16.84
C PHE A 11 26.94 -40.19 16.07
N ILE A 12 25.75 -39.99 16.63
CA ILE A 12 24.47 -40.17 15.95
C ILE A 12 24.20 -38.88 15.16
N LEU A 13 24.17 -38.99 13.82
CA LEU A 13 23.73 -37.91 12.93
C LEU A 13 22.21 -37.77 13.07
N ALA A 14 21.75 -36.72 13.73
CA ALA A 14 20.35 -36.30 13.71
C ALA A 14 20.11 -35.46 12.44
N CYS A 15 19.32 -35.99 11.49
CA CYS A 15 18.75 -35.19 10.40
C CYS A 15 17.79 -34.14 11.00
N GLY A 16 18.23 -32.89 11.06
CA GLY A 16 17.36 -31.76 11.36
C GLY A 16 16.38 -31.53 10.22
N VAL A 17 15.09 -31.64 10.53
CA VAL A 17 14.02 -31.17 9.64
C VAL A 17 14.14 -29.65 9.59
N ALA A 18 14.45 -29.09 8.41
CA ALA A 18 14.49 -27.65 8.23
C ALA A 18 13.06 -27.11 8.36
N SER A 19 12.75 -26.55 9.52
CA SER A 19 11.57 -25.71 9.72
C SER A 19 11.77 -24.46 8.87
N ASN A 20 11.03 -24.38 7.77
CA ASN A 20 10.89 -23.18 6.97
C ASN A 20 10.35 -22.05 7.87
N SER A 21 11.23 -21.21 8.42
CA SER A 21 10.89 -20.01 9.18
C SER A 21 10.67 -18.86 8.19
N TRP A 22 9.42 -18.60 7.84
CA TRP A 22 9.06 -17.48 6.98
C TRP A 22 8.75 -16.29 7.89
N ALA A 23 9.71 -15.37 8.02
CA ALA A 23 9.41 -14.01 8.41
C ALA A 23 9.36 -13.19 7.10
N ASP A 24 8.33 -13.43 6.29
CA ASP A 24 8.00 -12.52 5.20
C ASP A 24 7.17 -11.39 5.79
N ASP A 25 7.56 -10.13 5.59
CA ASP A 25 6.68 -8.99 5.88
C ASP A 25 5.55 -8.94 4.83
N PRO A 26 4.33 -8.53 5.20
CA PRO A 26 3.24 -8.41 4.25
C PRO A 26 3.54 -7.31 3.21
N VAL A 27 3.33 -7.60 1.92
CA VAL A 27 3.53 -6.66 0.80
C VAL A 27 2.37 -5.67 0.66
N SER A 28 1.22 -5.98 1.26
CA SER A 28 0.04 -5.12 1.32
C SER A 28 -0.83 -5.51 2.51
N SER A 29 -1.59 -4.56 3.04
CA SER A 29 -2.54 -4.79 4.12
C SER A 29 -3.86 -4.05 3.89
N GLY A 30 -4.93 -4.61 4.45
CA GLY A 30 -6.27 -4.06 4.35
C GLY A 30 -7.15 -4.54 5.50
N THR A 31 -8.45 -4.33 5.35
CA THR A 31 -9.48 -4.76 6.29
C THR A 31 -10.38 -5.79 5.61
N GLY A 32 -10.87 -6.76 6.37
CA GLY A 32 -11.97 -7.63 5.97
C GLY A 32 -12.95 -7.83 7.12
N PHE A 33 -14.13 -8.36 6.82
CA PHE A 33 -15.14 -8.62 7.85
C PHE A 33 -15.91 -9.91 7.57
N ALA A 34 -16.38 -10.55 8.65
CA ALA A 34 -17.15 -11.79 8.56
C ALA A 34 -18.50 -11.56 7.88
N VAL A 35 -18.82 -12.39 6.89
CA VAL A 35 -20.11 -12.39 6.17
C VAL A 35 -20.91 -13.67 6.37
N THR A 36 -20.27 -14.73 6.86
CA THR A 36 -20.94 -15.94 7.34
C THR A 36 -20.38 -16.37 8.69
N SER A 37 -21.13 -17.18 9.44
CA SER A 37 -20.66 -17.74 10.71
C SER A 37 -19.63 -18.87 10.54
N ASP A 38 -19.58 -19.51 9.37
CA ASP A 38 -18.68 -20.61 9.04
C ASP A 38 -17.34 -20.18 8.43
N GLY A 39 -16.98 -18.90 8.57
CA GLY A 39 -15.62 -18.42 8.32
C GLY A 39 -15.40 -17.71 7.00
N TRP A 40 -16.44 -17.31 6.26
CA TRP A 40 -16.27 -16.45 5.09
C TRP A 40 -16.13 -14.99 5.49
N LEU A 41 -15.08 -14.35 4.97
CA LEU A 41 -14.79 -12.93 5.15
C LEU A 41 -14.83 -12.24 3.79
N MET A 42 -15.33 -11.01 3.77
CA MET A 42 -15.32 -10.10 2.63
C MET A 42 -14.18 -9.08 2.78
N THR A 43 -13.51 -8.76 1.68
CA THR A 43 -12.53 -7.67 1.56
C THR A 43 -12.55 -7.11 0.13
N ASN A 44 -11.64 -6.20 -0.24
CA ASN A 44 -11.50 -5.76 -1.61
C ASN A 44 -10.60 -6.69 -2.44
N ALA A 45 -10.85 -6.77 -3.75
CA ALA A 45 -10.02 -7.56 -4.67
C ALA A 45 -8.57 -7.07 -4.68
N HIS A 46 -8.34 -5.76 -4.70
CA HIS A 46 -6.99 -5.20 -4.72
C HIS A 46 -6.19 -5.47 -3.43
N VAL A 47 -6.84 -5.80 -2.31
CA VAL A 47 -6.16 -6.17 -1.06
C VAL A 47 -5.51 -7.54 -1.16
N VAL A 48 -6.13 -8.45 -1.92
CA VAL A 48 -5.69 -9.85 -2.07
C VAL A 48 -5.04 -10.13 -3.44
N HIS A 49 -4.93 -9.12 -4.30
CA HIS A 49 -4.39 -9.26 -5.64
C HIS A 49 -2.88 -9.53 -5.61
N GLY A 50 -2.45 -10.58 -6.31
CA GLY A 50 -1.04 -10.95 -6.44
C GLY A 50 -0.41 -11.58 -5.20
N CYS A 51 -1.20 -11.86 -4.16
CA CYS A 51 -0.71 -12.53 -2.95
C CYS A 51 -0.42 -14.01 -3.24
N GLU A 52 0.74 -14.49 -2.79
CA GLU A 52 1.00 -15.93 -2.69
C GLU A 52 0.28 -16.52 -1.48
N ARG A 53 0.21 -15.74 -0.39
CA ARG A 53 -0.47 -16.12 0.85
C ARG A 53 -1.24 -14.94 1.41
N VAL A 54 -2.49 -15.18 1.77
CA VAL A 54 -3.32 -14.22 2.50
C VAL A 54 -3.44 -14.70 3.94
N GLU A 55 -3.17 -13.83 4.89
CA GLU A 55 -3.34 -14.10 6.32
C GLU A 55 -4.36 -13.14 6.92
N VAL A 56 -5.18 -13.66 7.81
CA VAL A 56 -6.09 -12.87 8.62
C VAL A 56 -5.50 -12.81 10.03
N LYS A 57 -5.13 -11.61 10.48
CA LYS A 57 -4.40 -11.44 11.74
C LYS A 57 -5.19 -12.03 12.90
N GLY A 58 -4.57 -12.95 13.65
CA GLY A 58 -5.19 -13.66 14.77
C GLY A 58 -6.13 -14.82 14.36
N LYS A 59 -6.31 -15.09 13.06
CA LYS A 59 -7.10 -16.20 12.53
C LYS A 59 -6.32 -17.15 11.62
N GLY A 60 -5.13 -16.75 11.19
CA GLY A 60 -4.21 -17.57 10.39
C GLY A 60 -4.40 -17.41 8.89
N VAL A 61 -3.86 -18.36 8.13
CA VAL A 61 -3.85 -18.31 6.66
C VAL A 61 -5.27 -18.53 6.11
N ALA A 62 -5.71 -17.63 5.24
CA ALA A 62 -6.96 -17.75 4.54
C ALA A 62 -6.83 -18.64 3.30
N ALA A 63 -7.95 -19.25 2.91
CA ALA A 63 -8.07 -20.17 1.79
C ALA A 63 -9.26 -19.80 0.89
N ASP A 64 -9.39 -20.51 -0.24
CA ASP A 64 -10.50 -20.38 -1.21
C ASP A 64 -10.80 -18.92 -1.61
N PRO A 65 -9.80 -18.16 -2.13
CA PRO A 65 -10.05 -16.81 -2.57
C PRO A 65 -11.00 -16.80 -3.77
N ARG A 66 -12.13 -16.11 -3.65
CA ARG A 66 -13.08 -15.86 -4.75
C ARG A 66 -13.04 -14.37 -5.03
N VAL A 67 -12.73 -13.98 -6.26
CA VAL A 67 -12.40 -12.59 -6.60
C VAL A 67 -13.31 -12.08 -7.71
N ASP A 68 -13.92 -10.93 -7.48
CA ASP A 68 -14.59 -10.10 -8.48
C ASP A 68 -13.77 -8.83 -8.68
N GLU A 69 -12.82 -8.88 -9.61
CA GLU A 69 -11.96 -7.75 -9.95
C GLU A 69 -12.75 -6.57 -10.53
N THR A 70 -13.88 -6.84 -11.19
CA THR A 70 -14.69 -5.80 -11.84
C THR A 70 -15.32 -4.88 -10.80
N ASN A 71 -15.79 -5.45 -9.70
CA ASN A 71 -16.42 -4.71 -8.59
C ASN A 71 -15.50 -4.47 -7.41
N ASP A 72 -14.22 -4.84 -7.51
CA ASP A 72 -13.22 -4.73 -6.45
C ASP A 72 -13.63 -5.44 -5.15
N LEU A 73 -14.16 -6.66 -5.25
CA LEU A 73 -14.60 -7.47 -4.11
C LEU A 73 -13.86 -8.82 -4.09
N ALA A 74 -13.55 -9.30 -2.90
CA ALA A 74 -13.04 -10.65 -2.70
C ALA A 74 -13.64 -11.30 -1.46
N LEU A 75 -13.85 -12.60 -1.55
CA LEU A 75 -14.18 -13.47 -0.43
C LEU A 75 -12.98 -14.36 -0.14
N ILE A 76 -12.65 -14.49 1.14
CA ILE A 76 -11.61 -15.38 1.63
C ILE A 76 -12.17 -16.18 2.81
N ARG A 77 -11.69 -17.41 3.00
CA ARG A 77 -12.18 -18.29 4.06
C ARG A 77 -11.11 -18.55 5.10
N ILE A 78 -11.44 -18.34 6.38
CA ILE A 78 -10.57 -18.75 7.50
C ILE A 78 -10.91 -20.16 7.98
N PRO A 79 -9.99 -20.86 8.67
CA PRO A 79 -10.26 -22.19 9.22
C PRO A 79 -11.50 -22.20 10.15
N PRO A 80 -12.35 -23.22 10.07
CA PRO A 80 -13.56 -23.34 10.87
C PRO A 80 -13.22 -23.80 12.29
N SER A 81 -12.64 -22.92 13.09
CA SER A 81 -12.39 -23.16 14.52
C SER A 81 -13.13 -22.18 15.43
N ASP A 82 -13.50 -21.01 14.91
CA ASP A 82 -14.23 -19.99 15.65
C ASP A 82 -15.56 -19.67 14.96
N SER A 83 -16.69 -19.80 15.69
CA SER A 83 -17.97 -19.27 15.21
C SER A 83 -17.86 -17.76 15.12
N LEU A 84 -17.92 -17.22 13.90
CA LEU A 84 -17.91 -15.78 13.68
C LEU A 84 -19.31 -15.19 13.83
N THR A 85 -19.38 -13.93 14.25
CA THR A 85 -20.60 -13.13 14.14
C THR A 85 -20.55 -12.39 12.80
N PRO A 86 -21.35 -12.77 11.78
CA PRO A 86 -21.34 -12.05 10.52
C PRO A 86 -21.99 -10.67 10.66
N ILE A 87 -21.50 -9.69 9.90
CA ILE A 87 -22.18 -8.40 9.76
C ILE A 87 -23.47 -8.60 8.96
N VAL A 88 -24.55 -7.97 9.43
CA VAL A 88 -25.87 -8.07 8.81
C VAL A 88 -26.02 -7.02 7.71
N PHE A 89 -26.40 -7.43 6.51
CA PHE A 89 -26.66 -6.57 5.37
C PHE A 89 -27.96 -5.79 5.56
N ARG A 90 -27.97 -4.52 5.20
CA ARG A 90 -29.21 -3.73 5.24
C ARG A 90 -30.13 -4.09 4.08
N LYS A 91 -31.43 -4.24 4.36
CA LYS A 91 -32.47 -4.44 3.34
C LYS A 91 -32.94 -3.14 2.70
N SER A 92 -33.08 -2.09 3.49
CA SER A 92 -33.59 -0.80 3.01
C SER A 92 -32.57 -0.08 2.13
N PRO A 93 -33.02 0.72 1.14
CA PRO A 93 -32.13 1.57 0.36
C PRO A 93 -31.37 2.59 1.22
N VAL A 94 -30.11 2.82 0.88
CA VAL A 94 -29.28 3.88 1.47
C VAL A 94 -29.86 5.25 1.15
N ARG A 95 -29.90 6.16 2.13
CA ARG A 95 -30.40 7.54 1.97
C ARG A 95 -29.27 8.57 2.02
N LEU A 96 -29.48 9.70 1.35
CA LEU A 96 -28.59 10.86 1.48
C LEU A 96 -28.63 11.41 2.90
N GLY A 97 -27.46 11.83 3.40
CA GLY A 97 -27.30 12.40 4.74
C GLY A 97 -27.36 11.37 5.88
N GLU A 98 -27.45 10.08 5.56
CA GLU A 98 -27.49 9.03 6.57
C GLU A 98 -26.16 8.91 7.30
N ASP A 99 -26.23 8.92 8.63
CA ASP A 99 -25.08 8.73 9.51
C ASP A 99 -24.47 7.34 9.33
N ILE A 100 -23.15 7.30 9.24
CA ILE A 100 -22.39 6.07 9.06
C ILE A 100 -21.20 5.99 10.01
N VAL A 101 -20.74 4.75 10.19
CA VAL A 101 -19.52 4.39 10.87
C VAL A 101 -18.70 3.49 9.95
N ALA A 102 -17.45 3.87 9.66
CA ALA A 102 -16.49 3.03 8.96
C ALA A 102 -15.50 2.44 9.96
N ILE A 103 -15.27 1.13 9.86
CA ILE A 103 -14.39 0.38 10.74
C ILE A 103 -13.27 -0.25 9.92
N GLY A 104 -12.02 -0.17 10.40
CA GLY A 104 -10.91 -0.86 9.76
C GLY A 104 -9.57 -0.69 10.44
N TYR A 105 -8.52 -1.08 9.72
CA TYR A 105 -7.12 -1.10 10.19
C TYR A 105 -6.25 -0.13 9.36
N PRO A 106 -6.52 1.18 9.43
CA PRO A 106 -5.70 2.15 8.72
C PRO A 106 -4.28 2.14 9.28
N LEU A 107 -3.31 2.18 8.37
CA LEU A 107 -1.89 2.35 8.66
C LEU A 107 -1.41 1.45 9.82
N ALA A 108 -1.87 0.20 9.88
CA ALA A 108 -1.62 -0.68 11.03
C ALA A 108 -0.12 -0.94 11.30
N ASP A 109 0.73 -0.73 10.29
CA ASP A 109 2.19 -0.86 10.38
C ASP A 109 2.87 0.43 10.90
N ILE A 110 2.14 1.55 11.00
CA ILE A 110 2.64 2.88 11.42
C ILE A 110 1.92 3.40 12.68
N LEU A 111 0.63 3.09 12.84
CA LEU A 111 -0.21 3.44 13.99
C LEU A 111 -0.31 2.25 14.96
N SER A 112 -1.27 2.26 15.90
CA SER A 112 -1.57 1.06 16.68
C SER A 112 -2.06 -0.06 15.77
N ASP A 113 -1.87 -1.31 16.19
CA ASP A 113 -2.37 -2.47 15.46
C ASP A 113 -3.84 -2.81 15.79
N SER A 114 -4.50 -1.94 16.57
CA SER A 114 -5.91 -2.05 16.91
C SER A 114 -6.82 -1.62 15.76
N VAL A 115 -8.09 -1.99 15.84
CA VAL A 115 -9.12 -1.44 14.96
C VAL A 115 -9.28 0.06 15.20
N LYS A 116 -9.64 0.81 14.16
CA LYS A 116 -9.97 2.24 14.21
C LYS A 116 -11.38 2.44 13.66
N ILE A 117 -12.02 3.45 14.20
CA ILE A 117 -13.42 3.76 13.91
C ILE A 117 -13.52 5.23 13.57
N THR A 118 -14.24 5.49 12.49
CA THR A 118 -14.41 6.84 11.94
C THR A 118 -15.88 7.06 11.61
N THR A 119 -16.39 8.25 11.90
CA THR A 119 -17.80 8.60 11.68
C THR A 119 -17.93 9.56 10.50
N GLY A 120 -19.11 9.58 9.90
CA GLY A 120 -19.44 10.50 8.81
C GLY A 120 -20.88 10.29 8.37
N ASN A 121 -21.16 10.66 7.12
CA ASN A 121 -22.47 10.49 6.49
C ASN A 121 -22.34 10.13 5.00
N VAL A 122 -23.46 9.74 4.41
CA VAL A 122 -23.59 9.52 2.97
C VAL A 122 -23.79 10.86 2.24
N ASN A 123 -22.80 11.25 1.44
CA ASN A 123 -22.81 12.50 0.67
C ASN A 123 -23.51 12.36 -0.68
N ALA A 124 -23.38 11.20 -1.33
CA ALA A 124 -23.97 10.93 -2.64
C ALA A 124 -24.33 9.46 -2.81
N LEU A 125 -25.34 9.19 -3.63
CA LEU A 125 -25.82 7.85 -3.98
C LEU A 125 -25.17 7.30 -5.27
N ALA A 126 -24.08 7.89 -5.72
CA ALA A 126 -23.31 7.36 -6.83
C ALA A 126 -21.84 7.73 -6.68
N GLY A 127 -20.98 6.94 -7.29
CA GLY A 127 -19.56 7.21 -7.41
C GLY A 127 -19.23 8.17 -8.56
N LEU A 128 -17.95 8.17 -8.93
CA LEU A 128 -17.47 8.92 -10.09
C LEU A 128 -18.27 8.58 -11.35
N ARG A 129 -18.57 9.60 -12.16
CA ARG A 129 -19.30 9.45 -13.43
C ARG A 129 -20.67 8.74 -13.28
N ASN A 130 -21.34 8.96 -12.14
CA ASN A 130 -22.62 8.34 -11.81
C ASN A 130 -22.57 6.80 -11.73
N ASP A 131 -21.42 6.22 -11.37
CA ASP A 131 -21.33 4.78 -11.13
C ASP A 131 -22.17 4.39 -9.91
N THR A 132 -23.30 3.75 -10.16
CA THR A 132 -24.29 3.39 -9.13
C THR A 132 -23.82 2.27 -8.22
N ARG A 133 -22.70 1.61 -8.50
CA ARG A 133 -22.12 0.58 -7.63
C ARG A 133 -21.57 1.16 -6.32
N TYR A 134 -21.32 2.47 -6.28
CA TYR A 134 -20.72 3.14 -5.14
C TYR A 134 -21.70 4.10 -4.44
N ILE A 135 -21.38 4.43 -3.20
CA ILE A 135 -21.86 5.60 -2.45
C ILE A 135 -20.67 6.49 -2.12
N GLN A 136 -20.88 7.80 -2.10
CA GLN A 136 -19.88 8.75 -1.61
C GLN A 136 -20.11 8.98 -0.11
N ILE A 137 -19.03 8.96 0.65
CA ILE A 137 -19.01 9.11 2.11
C ILE A 137 -18.09 10.25 2.53
N SER A 138 -18.41 10.92 3.63
CA SER A 138 -17.57 11.99 4.22
C SER A 138 -16.50 11.47 5.17
N THR A 139 -16.60 10.21 5.59
CA THR A 139 -15.72 9.59 6.58
C THR A 139 -14.25 9.60 6.10
N PRO A 140 -13.27 9.98 6.95
CA PRO A 140 -11.86 9.92 6.59
C PRO A 140 -11.38 8.50 6.34
N ILE A 141 -10.88 8.23 5.12
CA ILE A 141 -10.34 6.93 4.73
C ILE A 141 -8.83 7.06 4.46
N GLN A 142 -8.05 6.06 4.91
CA GLN A 142 -6.59 5.97 4.72
C GLN A 142 -6.22 4.57 4.21
N PRO A 143 -5.00 4.38 3.66
CA PRO A 143 -4.48 3.05 3.36
C PRO A 143 -4.64 2.10 4.55
N GLY A 144 -5.13 0.88 4.30
CA GLY A 144 -5.50 -0.12 5.32
C GLY A 144 -7.00 -0.19 5.63
N ASN A 145 -7.80 0.85 5.33
CA ASN A 145 -9.27 0.79 5.47
C ASN A 145 -9.96 0.04 4.33
N SER A 146 -9.29 -0.15 3.18
CA SER A 146 -9.84 -0.90 2.03
C SER A 146 -10.36 -2.26 2.48
N GLY A 147 -11.59 -2.58 2.10
CA GLY A 147 -12.31 -3.81 2.44
C GLY A 147 -13.04 -3.75 3.78
N GLY A 148 -12.92 -2.66 4.54
CA GLY A 148 -13.58 -2.48 5.82
C GLY A 148 -15.06 -2.11 5.70
N PRO A 149 -15.92 -2.55 6.63
CA PRO A 149 -17.35 -2.30 6.57
C PRO A 149 -17.70 -0.84 6.88
N VAL A 150 -18.70 -0.33 6.16
CA VAL A 150 -19.41 0.92 6.44
C VAL A 150 -20.82 0.56 6.87
N VAL A 151 -21.17 0.87 8.12
CA VAL A 151 -22.45 0.52 8.74
C VAL A 151 -23.26 1.76 9.13
N ASP A 152 -24.58 1.61 9.25
CA ASP A 152 -25.44 2.63 9.85
C ASP A 152 -25.37 2.59 11.38
N ARG A 153 -26.14 3.47 12.03
CA ARG A 153 -26.27 3.57 13.49
C ARG A 153 -26.88 2.33 14.16
N ASP A 154 -27.43 1.38 13.40
CA ASP A 154 -27.97 0.13 13.91
C ASP A 154 -26.99 -1.05 13.72
N GLY A 155 -25.92 -0.81 12.97
CA GLY A 155 -24.87 -1.79 12.64
C GLY A 155 -25.18 -2.64 11.42
N PHE A 156 -26.13 -2.21 10.58
CA PHE A 156 -26.35 -2.87 9.29
C PHE A 156 -25.35 -2.37 8.26
N LEU A 157 -24.83 -3.26 7.43
CA LEU A 157 -23.87 -2.93 6.36
C LEU A 157 -24.55 -2.12 5.26
N LEU A 158 -23.99 -0.94 4.96
CA LEU A 158 -24.39 -0.07 3.85
C LEU A 158 -23.39 -0.14 2.70
N GLY A 159 -22.11 -0.37 3.00
CA GLY A 159 -21.09 -0.48 1.98
C GLY A 159 -19.76 -1.02 2.49
N ILE A 160 -18.82 -1.16 1.56
CA ILE A 160 -17.46 -1.66 1.78
C ILE A 160 -16.51 -0.55 1.34
N THR A 161 -15.70 -0.07 2.26
CA THR A 161 -14.74 1.00 2.00
C THR A 161 -13.80 0.59 0.88
N THR A 162 -13.58 1.45 -0.09
CA THR A 162 -12.61 1.23 -1.17
C THR A 162 -11.76 2.48 -1.39
N ALA A 163 -10.50 2.30 -1.75
CA ALA A 163 -9.57 3.38 -2.02
C ALA A 163 -9.74 3.91 -3.46
N THR A 164 -10.95 4.32 -3.86
CA THR A 164 -11.22 4.72 -5.25
C THR A 164 -10.97 6.19 -5.55
N PHE A 165 -10.86 7.07 -4.55
CA PHE A 165 -10.43 8.45 -4.79
C PHE A 165 -9.00 8.64 -4.30
N SER A 166 -8.07 8.10 -5.08
CA SER A 166 -6.67 8.40 -4.86
C SER A 166 -6.47 9.91 -4.98
N LYS A 167 -5.58 10.48 -4.16
CA LYS A 167 -5.10 11.86 -4.33
C LYS A 167 -4.69 12.13 -5.79
N LYS A 168 -4.16 11.11 -6.47
CA LYS A 168 -3.86 11.11 -7.91
C LYS A 168 -5.09 11.42 -8.79
N THR A 169 -6.24 10.81 -8.55
CA THR A 169 -7.50 11.10 -9.29
C THR A 169 -8.07 12.49 -8.95
N ALA A 170 -7.89 12.96 -7.71
CA ALA A 170 -8.23 14.32 -7.26
C ALA A 170 -7.42 15.38 -8.01
N ASP A 171 -6.11 15.16 -8.05
CA ASP A 171 -5.14 16.02 -8.68
C ASP A 171 -5.32 16.01 -10.22
N GLU A 172 -5.63 14.85 -10.82
CA GLU A 172 -5.96 14.68 -12.26
C GLU A 172 -7.15 15.51 -12.74
N ILE A 173 -8.15 15.75 -11.88
CA ILE A 173 -9.32 16.59 -12.19
C ILE A 173 -9.22 18.01 -11.62
N GLY A 174 -8.07 18.37 -11.04
CA GLY A 174 -7.77 19.72 -10.56
C GLY A 174 -8.53 20.13 -9.31
N ILE A 175 -8.98 19.17 -8.49
CA ILE A 175 -9.62 19.45 -7.20
C ILE A 175 -8.74 18.96 -6.05
N THR A 176 -8.53 19.82 -5.04
CA THR A 176 -8.06 19.34 -3.74
C THR A 176 -9.23 18.64 -3.08
N ALA A 177 -9.41 17.35 -3.35
CA ALA A 177 -10.49 16.59 -2.73
C ALA A 177 -10.16 16.29 -1.28
N GLN A 178 -10.57 17.22 -0.42
CA GLN A 178 -10.78 16.88 0.97
C GLN A 178 -12.14 16.18 1.08
N ASN A 179 -12.17 15.02 1.75
CA ASN A 179 -13.40 14.29 2.10
C ASN A 179 -14.23 13.74 0.92
N ILE A 180 -13.58 13.38 -0.20
CA ILE A 180 -14.21 12.57 -1.25
C ILE A 180 -13.73 11.14 -1.08
N ASN A 181 -14.53 10.34 -0.36
CA ASN A 181 -14.29 8.92 -0.19
C ASN A 181 -15.49 8.14 -0.71
N PHE A 182 -15.28 6.87 -1.05
CA PHE A 182 -16.34 6.04 -1.59
C PHE A 182 -16.38 4.69 -0.88
N ALA A 183 -17.55 4.08 -0.91
CA ALA A 183 -17.75 2.69 -0.53
C ALA A 183 -18.55 1.97 -1.61
N ILE A 184 -18.18 0.72 -1.90
CA ILE A 184 -18.96 -0.19 -2.75
C ILE A 184 -20.26 -0.50 -2.00
N ARG A 185 -21.41 -0.43 -2.66
CA ARG A 185 -22.70 -0.69 -2.02
C ARG A 185 -22.79 -2.12 -1.53
N ALA A 186 -23.38 -2.31 -0.34
CA ALA A 186 -23.65 -3.63 0.22
C ALA A 186 -24.47 -4.52 -0.73
N SER A 187 -25.35 -3.96 -1.56
CA SER A 187 -26.10 -4.72 -2.56
C SER A 187 -25.23 -5.34 -3.65
N VAL A 188 -24.11 -4.71 -4.02
CA VAL A 188 -23.15 -5.29 -4.98
C VAL A 188 -22.43 -6.47 -4.34
N ALA A 189 -22.05 -6.32 -3.06
CA ALA A 189 -21.44 -7.40 -2.29
C ALA A 189 -22.39 -8.58 -2.03
N ASP A 190 -23.67 -8.32 -1.79
CA ASP A 190 -24.70 -9.36 -1.65
C ASP A 190 -24.88 -10.14 -2.96
N LEU A 191 -24.96 -9.45 -4.10
CA LEU A 191 -24.99 -10.11 -5.42
C LEU A 191 -23.74 -10.95 -5.68
N PHE A 192 -22.57 -10.47 -5.28
CA PHE A 192 -21.34 -11.24 -5.38
C PHE A 192 -21.41 -12.51 -4.51
N MET A 193 -21.83 -12.40 -3.25
CA MET A 193 -22.02 -13.57 -2.38
C MET A 193 -22.99 -14.61 -2.97
N GLN A 194 -24.13 -14.15 -3.49
CA GLN A 194 -25.11 -15.02 -4.14
C GLN A 194 -24.52 -15.73 -5.36
N SER A 195 -23.72 -15.04 -6.18
CA SER A 195 -23.01 -15.66 -7.32
C SER A 195 -22.03 -16.76 -6.90
N GLN A 196 -21.53 -16.68 -5.66
CA GLN A 196 -20.63 -17.66 -5.05
C GLN A 196 -21.38 -18.70 -4.20
N SER A 197 -22.71 -18.77 -4.30
CA SER A 197 -23.57 -19.66 -3.50
C SER A 197 -23.42 -19.47 -1.98
N LEU A 198 -23.10 -18.24 -1.55
CA LEU A 198 -23.08 -17.84 -0.14
C LEU A 198 -24.30 -16.98 0.17
N THR A 199 -24.88 -17.15 1.36
CA THR A 199 -26.02 -16.34 1.81
C THR A 199 -25.62 -15.57 3.07
N GLY A 200 -25.64 -14.24 2.97
CA GLY A 200 -25.43 -13.36 4.11
C GLY A 200 -26.70 -13.18 4.94
N SER A 201 -26.53 -12.78 6.18
CA SER A 201 -27.65 -12.32 7.02
C SER A 201 -28.11 -10.95 6.55
N SER A 202 -29.42 -10.72 6.43
CA SER A 202 -29.98 -9.41 6.09
C SER A 202 -31.04 -8.96 7.09
N GLY A 203 -31.09 -7.65 7.37
CA GLY A 203 -31.94 -7.07 8.39
C GLY A 203 -32.32 -5.61 8.11
N GLU A 204 -33.20 -5.09 8.95
CA GLU A 204 -33.66 -3.71 8.92
C GLU A 204 -33.94 -3.24 10.34
N ARG A 205 -33.87 -1.92 10.54
CA ARG A 205 -34.18 -1.29 11.83
C ARG A 205 -35.62 -1.58 12.23
N ALA A 206 -35.82 -1.99 13.49
CA ALA A 206 -37.15 -2.05 14.07
C ALA A 206 -37.73 -0.62 14.23
N PRO A 207 -39.02 -0.39 13.95
CA PRO A 207 -39.62 0.96 13.96
C PRO A 207 -39.35 1.78 15.23
N ASP A 208 -39.30 1.11 16.39
CA ASP A 208 -39.15 1.74 17.71
C ASP A 208 -37.73 1.63 18.29
N ALA A 209 -36.76 1.12 17.50
CA ALA A 209 -35.38 1.01 17.96
C ALA A 209 -34.76 2.40 18.14
N GLN A 210 -34.04 2.61 19.25
CA GLN A 210 -33.23 3.82 19.45
C GLN A 210 -31.89 3.69 18.73
N PRO A 211 -31.31 4.81 18.22
CA PRO A 211 -29.99 4.77 17.61
C PRO A 211 -28.95 4.28 18.62
N VAL A 212 -28.08 3.37 18.20
CA VAL A 212 -26.99 2.86 19.05
C VAL A 212 -25.90 3.94 19.12
N ALA A 213 -25.36 4.18 20.32
CA ALA A 213 -24.22 5.09 20.46
C ALA A 213 -23.02 4.54 19.70
N THR A 214 -22.16 5.41 19.17
CA THR A 214 -21.00 4.97 18.39
C THR A 214 -20.11 3.99 19.17
N ALA A 215 -19.93 4.21 20.48
CA ALA A 215 -19.13 3.32 21.32
C ALA A 215 -19.74 1.91 21.43
N ASP A 216 -21.03 1.80 21.74
CA ASP A 216 -21.71 0.50 21.85
C ASP A 216 -21.75 -0.23 20.49
N LEU A 217 -21.93 0.52 19.41
CA LEU A 217 -21.87 -0.01 18.05
C LEU A 217 -20.46 -0.55 17.73
N SER A 218 -19.43 0.16 18.19
CA SER A 218 -18.03 -0.23 18.01
C SER A 218 -17.73 -1.57 18.68
N GLU A 219 -18.18 -1.74 19.93
CA GLU A 219 -18.02 -2.98 20.69
C GLU A 219 -18.76 -4.15 20.03
N LYS A 220 -19.94 -3.89 19.45
CA LYS A 220 -20.74 -4.90 18.74
C LYS A 220 -20.10 -5.37 17.43
N ILE A 221 -19.54 -4.45 16.64
CA ILE A 221 -19.11 -4.75 15.26
C ILE A 221 -17.63 -5.14 15.16
N THR A 222 -16.76 -4.58 15.99
CA THR A 222 -15.30 -4.83 15.96
C THR A 222 -14.93 -6.32 15.98
N PRO A 223 -15.57 -7.21 16.77
CA PRO A 223 -15.25 -8.64 16.77
C PRO A 223 -15.45 -9.35 15.41
N SER A 224 -16.18 -8.73 14.50
CA SER A 224 -16.45 -9.21 13.14
C SER A 224 -15.49 -8.65 12.10
N VAL A 225 -14.58 -7.75 12.47
CA VAL A 225 -13.68 -7.03 11.54
C VAL A 225 -12.24 -7.43 11.83
N PHE A 226 -11.48 -7.71 10.78
CA PHE A 226 -10.13 -8.27 10.86
C PHE A 226 -9.17 -7.55 9.94
N GLN A 227 -7.90 -7.52 10.33
CA GLN A 227 -6.82 -7.09 9.45
C GLN A 227 -6.48 -8.22 8.48
N VAL A 228 -6.41 -7.89 7.19
CA VAL A 228 -6.03 -8.81 6.11
C VAL A 228 -4.62 -8.44 5.65
N LEU A 229 -3.74 -9.44 5.58
CA LEU A 229 -2.33 -9.30 5.24
C LEU A 229 -2.05 -10.12 3.98
N CYS A 230 -1.43 -9.47 3.00
CA CYS A 230 -1.01 -10.08 1.74
C CYS A 230 0.49 -10.33 1.78
N TYR A 231 0.94 -11.55 1.50
CA TYR A 231 2.35 -11.90 1.36
C TYR A 231 2.63 -12.26 -0.10
N GLY A 232 3.70 -11.68 -0.66
CA GLY A 232 4.18 -11.94 -2.01
C GLY A 232 4.96 -13.27 -2.11
N LYS A 233 5.55 -13.53 -3.28
CA LYS A 233 6.38 -14.72 -3.47
C LYS A 233 7.72 -14.59 -2.74
N PRO A 234 8.25 -15.67 -2.11
CA PRO A 234 9.62 -15.65 -1.60
C PRO A 234 10.58 -15.50 -2.77
N GLU A 235 11.45 -14.48 -2.72
CA GLU A 235 12.48 -14.30 -3.73
C GLU A 235 13.49 -15.45 -3.65
N VAL A 236 13.55 -16.28 -4.70
CA VAL A 236 14.64 -17.25 -4.88
C VAL A 236 15.91 -16.45 -5.18
N GLN A 237 16.70 -16.17 -4.14
CA GLN A 237 18.02 -15.57 -4.28
C GLN A 237 18.89 -16.49 -5.16
N ALA A 238 19.17 -16.05 -6.38
CA ALA A 238 20.19 -16.65 -7.23
C ALA A 238 21.56 -16.40 -6.58
N SER A 239 22.03 -17.38 -5.81
CA SER A 239 23.30 -17.37 -5.10
C SER A 239 24.48 -17.33 -6.09
N ALA A 240 25.08 -16.16 -6.28
CA ALA A 240 26.42 -16.03 -6.84
C ALA A 240 27.44 -16.33 -5.72
N LYS A 241 28.07 -17.49 -5.85
CA LYS A 241 29.08 -18.07 -4.96
C LYS A 241 30.34 -17.19 -4.91
N VAL A 242 30.68 -16.65 -3.74
CA VAL A 242 32.05 -16.17 -3.44
C VAL A 242 32.53 -16.87 -2.16
N GLU A 243 33.74 -17.37 -2.26
CA GLU A 243 34.43 -18.35 -1.42
C GLU A 243 34.89 -17.76 -0.07
N SER A 244 34.83 -18.56 1.00
CA SER A 244 35.05 -18.20 2.41
C SER A 244 36.36 -18.75 2.98
N ALA A 245 37.03 -18.03 3.89
CA ALA A 245 37.85 -18.58 5.00
C ALA A 245 38.07 -17.50 6.11
N PRO A 246 38.36 -17.84 7.38
CA PRO A 246 37.33 -18.17 8.37
C PRO A 246 37.38 -17.35 9.69
N ALA A 247 36.19 -17.28 10.30
CA ALA A 247 35.85 -17.35 11.73
C ALA A 247 36.42 -16.35 12.77
N SER A 248 35.53 -15.47 13.24
CA SER A 248 35.21 -15.38 14.68
C SER A 248 33.83 -14.73 14.90
N LEU A 249 32.92 -15.44 15.59
CA LEU A 249 31.70 -14.92 16.27
C LEU A 249 31.89 -15.16 17.78
N PRO A 250 31.16 -14.50 18.73
CA PRO A 250 29.88 -13.77 18.61
C PRO A 250 29.87 -12.36 19.32
N THR A 251 28.89 -11.46 19.17
CA THR A 251 27.58 -11.38 19.89
C THR A 251 26.72 -10.20 19.32
N PRO A 252 25.41 -10.06 19.66
CA PRO A 252 24.39 -9.52 18.76
C PRO A 252 24.38 -7.98 18.76
N GLY A 253 24.60 -7.39 17.59
CA GLY A 253 24.46 -5.95 17.36
C GLY A 253 23.61 -5.72 16.12
N HIS A 254 22.46 -5.07 16.34
CA HIS A 254 21.62 -4.33 15.41
C HIS A 254 21.47 -4.82 13.96
N ALA A 255 20.20 -5.03 13.56
CA ALA A 255 19.80 -5.04 12.16
C ALA A 255 20.49 -3.88 11.41
N SER A 256 21.12 -4.19 10.29
CA SER A 256 21.96 -3.27 9.52
C SER A 256 21.21 -1.96 9.23
N THR A 257 21.72 -0.85 9.77
CA THR A 257 21.30 0.53 9.49
C THR A 257 21.82 1.06 8.16
N GLU A 258 22.46 0.21 7.37
CA GLU A 258 23.11 0.60 6.11
C GLU A 258 22.08 0.69 4.98
N LEU A 259 21.94 1.87 4.38
CA LEU A 259 21.06 2.07 3.22
C LEU A 259 21.55 1.23 2.03
N VAL A 260 20.61 0.61 1.32
CA VAL A 260 20.85 -0.04 0.03
C VAL A 260 21.20 1.03 -0.99
N ASN A 261 22.40 0.96 -1.55
CA ASN A 261 22.89 1.93 -2.53
C ASN A 261 22.37 1.61 -3.93
N ALA A 262 21.75 2.59 -4.58
CA ALA A 262 21.32 2.56 -5.98
C ALA A 262 22.01 3.68 -6.76
N ARG A 263 23.28 3.47 -7.11
CA ARG A 263 24.06 4.44 -7.91
C ARG A 263 23.48 4.56 -9.32
N GLY A 264 23.43 5.79 -9.85
CA GLY A 264 22.86 6.07 -11.16
C GLY A 264 21.33 6.07 -11.18
N TYR A 265 20.71 6.10 -10.00
CA TYR A 265 19.28 6.22 -9.84
C TYR A 265 18.93 7.44 -8.99
N ASP A 266 17.79 8.03 -9.33
CA ASP A 266 17.05 8.98 -8.52
C ASP A 266 15.96 8.23 -7.73
N ALA A 267 15.83 8.55 -6.44
CA ALA A 267 14.79 7.96 -5.61
C ALA A 267 13.55 8.83 -5.69
N ILE A 268 12.44 8.25 -6.10
CA ILE A 268 11.19 8.96 -6.24
C ILE A 268 10.39 8.79 -4.96
N GLY A 269 10.26 9.90 -4.23
CA GLY A 269 9.63 9.96 -2.91
C GLY A 269 9.41 11.41 -2.49
N PHE A 270 8.93 11.62 -1.27
CA PHE A 270 8.73 12.95 -0.72
C PHE A 270 9.99 13.45 -0.02
N ASP A 271 10.56 14.53 -0.55
CA ASP A 271 11.67 15.25 0.07
C ASP A 271 11.15 16.07 1.24
N TYR A 272 11.50 15.68 2.46
CA TYR A 272 11.17 16.48 3.65
C TYR A 272 12.28 17.47 4.01
N ARG A 273 13.51 17.22 3.54
CA ARG A 273 14.66 18.08 3.82
C ARG A 273 15.70 18.01 2.70
N MET A 274 16.28 19.17 2.38
CA MET A 274 17.39 19.29 1.44
C MET A 274 18.63 19.85 2.15
N LEU A 275 19.78 19.22 1.94
CA LEU A 275 21.10 19.71 2.38
C LEU A 275 21.90 20.13 1.15
N LYS A 276 22.62 21.25 1.25
CA LYS A 276 23.46 21.78 0.17
C LYS A 276 24.93 21.69 0.55
N ASP A 277 25.78 21.56 -0.46
CA ASP A 277 27.24 21.53 -0.38
C ASP A 277 27.83 20.35 0.43
N VAL A 278 27.01 19.34 0.72
CA VAL A 278 27.42 18.13 1.44
C VAL A 278 28.00 17.07 0.50
N SER A 279 28.83 16.19 1.03
CA SER A 279 29.29 14.96 0.37
C SER A 279 28.22 13.87 0.42
N TYR A 280 28.38 12.84 -0.43
CA TYR A 280 27.52 11.66 -0.37
C TYR A 280 27.58 10.93 0.97
N SER A 281 28.78 10.85 1.58
CA SER A 281 28.96 10.19 2.88
C SER A 281 28.21 10.93 3.99
N GLU A 282 28.26 12.27 3.99
CA GLU A 282 27.51 13.10 4.95
C GLU A 282 26.00 12.99 4.72
N CYS A 283 25.56 12.93 3.45
CA CYS A 283 24.16 12.70 3.09
C CYS A 283 23.64 11.37 3.62
N ASN A 284 24.42 10.29 3.45
CA ASN A 284 24.08 8.96 3.93
C ASN A 284 24.06 8.91 5.47
N ALA A 285 25.12 9.39 6.12
CA ALA A 285 25.20 9.44 7.58
C ALA A 285 24.04 10.25 8.19
N THR A 286 23.71 11.41 7.60
CA THR A 286 22.57 12.22 8.08
C THR A 286 21.25 11.48 7.96
N CYS A 287 21.06 10.66 6.93
CA CYS A 287 19.87 9.83 6.79
C CYS A 287 19.86 8.68 7.79
N THR A 288 21.00 8.00 7.99
CA THR A 288 21.11 6.91 8.96
C THR A 288 20.88 7.37 10.40
N ASP A 289 21.28 8.61 10.72
CA ASP A 289 21.09 9.23 12.04
C ASP A 289 19.70 9.88 12.22
N ASP A 290 18.86 9.90 11.18
CA ASP A 290 17.51 10.48 11.20
C ASP A 290 16.45 9.38 11.13
N ASP A 291 15.75 9.15 12.24
CA ASP A 291 14.71 8.12 12.38
C ASP A 291 13.57 8.25 11.35
N GLN A 292 13.37 9.44 10.77
CA GLN A 292 12.36 9.67 9.73
C GLN A 292 12.87 9.33 8.34
N CYS A 293 14.18 9.25 8.14
CA CYS A 293 14.75 9.02 6.84
C CYS A 293 14.60 7.54 6.44
N ARG A 294 14.07 7.34 5.23
CA ARG A 294 13.91 6.03 4.61
C ARG A 294 14.57 5.97 3.25
N ALA A 295 14.91 7.11 2.65
CA ALA A 295 15.70 7.17 1.44
C ALA A 295 16.40 8.51 1.28
N ILE A 296 17.40 8.52 0.41
CA ILE A 296 18.10 9.70 -0.07
C ILE A 296 18.16 9.71 -1.58
N THR A 297 18.25 10.91 -2.13
CA THR A 297 18.84 11.14 -3.45
C THR A 297 19.96 12.14 -3.27
N TYR A 298 21.14 11.80 -3.77
CA TYR A 298 22.27 12.71 -3.82
C TYR A 298 22.57 13.12 -5.25
N ASN A 299 22.51 14.42 -5.53
CA ASN A 299 22.90 14.97 -6.81
C ASN A 299 24.42 15.22 -6.82
N THR A 300 25.13 14.49 -7.67
CA THR A 300 26.60 14.50 -7.74
C THR A 300 27.16 15.79 -8.34
N LYS A 301 26.39 16.42 -9.24
CA LYS A 301 26.77 17.65 -9.94
C LYS A 301 26.63 18.90 -9.08
N HIS A 302 25.55 18.95 -8.28
CA HIS A 302 25.19 20.10 -7.46
C HIS A 302 25.51 19.92 -5.98
N ARG A 303 26.08 18.76 -5.58
CA ARG A 303 26.41 18.43 -4.19
C ARG A 303 25.22 18.65 -3.25
N ALA A 304 24.03 18.23 -3.70
CA ALA A 304 22.78 18.42 -2.98
C ALA A 304 22.21 17.07 -2.54
N CYS A 305 21.86 16.96 -1.27
CA CYS A 305 21.25 15.78 -0.67
C CYS A 305 19.77 16.04 -0.42
N PHE A 306 18.92 15.11 -0.83
CA PHE A 306 17.48 15.16 -0.66
C PHE A 306 17.06 13.99 0.23
N LEU A 307 16.77 14.27 1.50
CA LEU A 307 16.33 13.29 2.48
C LEU A 307 14.82 13.05 2.33
N LYS A 308 14.44 11.78 2.34
CA LYS A 308 13.07 11.32 2.08
C LYS A 308 12.60 10.37 3.16
N ASN A 309 11.35 10.51 3.56
CA ASN A 309 10.71 9.65 4.55
C ASN A 309 10.02 8.43 3.91
N ASN A 310 10.05 8.35 2.58
CA ASN A 310 9.60 7.21 1.81
C ASN A 310 10.37 7.13 0.49
N VAL A 311 10.21 6.01 -0.20
CA VAL A 311 10.63 5.83 -1.59
C VAL A 311 9.63 4.91 -2.26
N VAL A 312 9.20 5.29 -3.46
CA VAL A 312 8.14 4.62 -4.23
C VAL A 312 8.73 4.00 -5.50
N ALA A 313 9.71 4.67 -6.11
CA ALA A 313 10.37 4.17 -7.31
C ALA A 313 11.83 4.60 -7.41
N LEU A 314 12.61 3.91 -8.23
CA LEU A 314 13.93 4.33 -8.69
C LEU A 314 13.86 4.61 -10.18
N ILE A 315 14.34 5.78 -10.59
CA ILE A 315 14.40 6.21 -11.99
C ILE A 315 15.87 6.37 -12.37
N ARG A 316 16.27 5.96 -13.57
CA ARG A 316 17.66 6.13 -14.02
C ARG A 316 18.01 7.61 -14.10
N ASN A 317 19.11 8.02 -13.48
CA ASN A 317 19.65 9.37 -13.57
C ASN A 317 21.16 9.32 -13.34
N SER A 318 21.95 9.67 -14.36
CA SER A 318 23.41 9.61 -14.30
C SER A 318 24.02 10.58 -13.28
N ASP A 319 23.30 11.64 -12.95
CA ASP A 319 23.76 12.69 -12.05
C ASP A 319 23.29 12.43 -10.60
N ALA A 320 22.60 11.32 -10.34
CA ALA A 320 22.06 10.97 -9.04
C ALA A 320 22.64 9.67 -8.46
N VAL A 321 22.76 9.66 -7.13
CA VAL A 321 22.99 8.45 -6.35
C VAL A 321 21.87 8.36 -5.33
N ALA A 322 21.01 7.36 -5.49
CA ALA A 322 19.99 7.02 -4.52
C ALA A 322 20.55 6.05 -3.48
N ALA A 323 20.01 6.12 -2.27
CA ALA A 323 20.07 5.01 -1.33
C ALA A 323 18.79 4.97 -0.51
N TYR A 324 18.40 3.79 -0.05
CA TYR A 324 17.15 3.62 0.70
C TYR A 324 17.28 2.54 1.75
N ALA A 325 16.45 2.65 2.79
CA ALA A 325 16.44 1.69 3.88
C ALA A 325 16.12 0.30 3.34
N PRO A 326 16.82 -0.76 3.77
CA PRO A 326 16.53 -2.13 3.32
C PRO A 326 15.06 -2.52 3.47
N THR A 327 14.37 -2.01 4.50
CA THR A 327 12.94 -2.20 4.74
C THR A 327 12.03 -1.68 3.63
N MET A 328 12.51 -0.77 2.79
CA MET A 328 11.77 -0.24 1.65
C MET A 328 11.99 -1.06 0.37
N ALA A 329 13.01 -1.93 0.33
CA ALA A 329 13.48 -2.55 -0.91
C ALA A 329 12.39 -3.29 -1.69
N ALA A 330 11.51 -4.01 -0.99
CA ALA A 330 10.42 -4.77 -1.60
C ALA A 330 9.32 -3.91 -2.23
N GLY A 331 9.15 -2.66 -1.77
CA GLY A 331 8.13 -1.73 -2.26
C GLY A 331 8.63 -0.73 -3.32
N VAL A 332 9.93 -0.74 -3.61
CA VAL A 332 10.56 0.22 -4.52
C VAL A 332 10.49 -0.28 -5.96
N ILE A 333 9.71 0.41 -6.79
CA ILE A 333 9.58 0.08 -8.21
C ILE A 333 10.82 0.56 -8.97
N VAL A 334 11.60 -0.34 -9.56
CA VAL A 334 12.66 0.07 -10.49
C VAL A 334 12.03 0.34 -11.85
N SER A 335 12.10 1.58 -12.32
CA SER A 335 11.52 2.02 -13.58
C SER A 335 12.58 2.14 -14.66
N ASP A 336 12.26 1.74 -15.89
CA ASP A 336 13.10 1.98 -17.08
C ASP A 336 13.15 3.45 -17.51
N PHE A 337 12.32 4.27 -16.85
CA PHE A 337 12.27 5.69 -17.06
C PHE A 337 13.62 6.34 -16.74
N THR A 338 14.02 7.32 -17.55
CA THR A 338 15.28 8.04 -17.39
C THR A 338 15.03 9.53 -17.22
N SER A 339 15.69 10.13 -16.22
CA SER A 339 15.65 11.55 -15.92
C SER A 339 16.89 12.26 -16.44
N TYR A 340 16.70 13.43 -17.06
CA TYR A 340 17.77 14.29 -17.52
C TYR A 340 17.53 15.73 -17.05
N SER A 341 18.47 16.29 -16.30
CA SER A 341 18.40 17.70 -15.89
C SER A 341 19.00 18.61 -16.97
N GLY A 342 18.32 19.73 -17.23
CA GLY A 342 18.77 20.75 -18.20
C GLY A 342 18.56 20.36 -19.66
N VAL A 343 17.69 19.39 -19.94
CA VAL A 343 17.38 18.91 -21.29
C VAL A 343 15.87 19.02 -21.51
N ASP A 344 15.47 19.33 -22.73
CA ASP A 344 14.08 19.28 -23.20
C ASP A 344 14.00 18.52 -24.53
N LEU A 345 12.83 17.96 -24.83
CA LEU A 345 12.50 17.34 -26.12
C LEU A 345 11.40 18.18 -26.78
N PRO A 346 11.73 19.21 -27.58
CA PRO A 346 10.71 20.11 -28.11
C PRO A 346 9.72 19.39 -29.03
N GLY A 347 8.43 19.70 -28.86
CA GLY A 347 7.35 19.16 -29.68
C GLY A 347 6.72 17.89 -29.12
N GLY A 348 5.60 17.48 -29.71
CA GLY A 348 4.85 16.31 -29.25
C GLY A 348 4.06 16.54 -27.96
N ASP A 349 4.04 17.76 -27.42
CA ASP A 349 3.29 18.12 -26.23
C ASP A 349 1.79 17.99 -26.48
N TYR A 350 1.12 17.11 -25.73
CA TYR A 350 -0.32 16.88 -25.87
C TYR A 350 -1.10 17.26 -24.61
N LYS A 351 -0.43 17.36 -23.46
CA LYS A 351 -1.07 17.73 -22.18
C LYS A 351 -0.12 18.57 -21.33
N ARG A 352 -0.64 19.69 -20.84
CA ARG A 352 0.06 20.59 -19.91
C ARG A 352 -0.61 20.55 -18.55
N ILE A 353 0.14 20.21 -17.51
CA ILE A 353 -0.32 20.19 -16.11
C ILE A 353 0.31 21.40 -15.40
N ARG A 354 -0.52 22.30 -14.88
CA ARG A 354 -0.06 23.49 -14.14
C ARG A 354 -0.10 23.23 -12.64
N LYS A 355 0.71 23.95 -11.87
CA LYS A 355 0.88 23.75 -10.42
C LYS A 355 1.28 22.32 -10.07
N SER A 356 2.00 21.68 -10.97
CA SER A 356 2.42 20.29 -10.86
C SER A 356 3.80 20.17 -10.20
N ASN A 357 4.20 18.96 -9.88
CA ASN A 357 5.55 18.63 -9.44
C ASN A 357 6.15 17.48 -10.28
N TYR A 358 7.44 17.21 -10.10
CA TYR A 358 8.14 16.18 -10.88
C TYR A 358 7.55 14.77 -10.70
N LEU A 359 7.16 14.41 -9.47
CA LEU A 359 6.53 13.13 -9.18
C LEU A 359 5.18 12.99 -9.90
N GLU A 360 4.36 14.04 -9.92
CA GLU A 360 3.09 14.07 -10.64
C GLU A 360 3.30 13.97 -12.16
N CYS A 361 4.30 14.67 -12.72
CA CYS A 361 4.70 14.49 -14.11
C CYS A 361 5.03 13.04 -14.44
N PHE A 362 5.89 12.43 -13.62
CA PHE A 362 6.32 11.05 -13.79
C PHE A 362 5.15 10.08 -13.69
N THR A 363 4.39 10.15 -12.60
CA THR A 363 3.27 9.24 -12.34
C THR A 363 2.14 9.38 -13.36
N THR A 364 1.91 10.58 -13.90
CA THR A 364 0.93 10.79 -14.99
C THR A 364 1.45 10.19 -16.29
N CYS A 365 2.72 10.41 -16.63
CA CYS A 365 3.30 9.89 -17.86
C CYS A 365 3.35 8.36 -17.88
N ILE A 366 3.73 7.71 -16.77
CA ILE A 366 3.76 6.24 -16.73
C ILE A 366 2.35 5.63 -16.88
N SER A 367 1.30 6.30 -16.39
CA SER A 367 -0.09 5.80 -16.49
C SER A 367 -0.78 6.07 -17.83
N GLU A 368 -0.22 6.93 -18.67
CA GLU A 368 -0.78 7.22 -19.98
C GLU A 368 -0.02 6.45 -21.07
N ASN A 369 -0.70 5.52 -21.76
CA ASN A 369 -0.09 4.72 -22.84
C ASN A 369 0.52 5.57 -23.97
N GLN A 370 -0.07 6.74 -24.23
CA GLN A 370 0.42 7.68 -25.24
C GLN A 370 1.64 8.48 -24.77
N CYS A 371 1.94 8.57 -23.47
CA CYS A 371 3.07 9.35 -22.98
C CYS A 371 4.38 8.60 -23.25
N LYS A 372 5.30 9.28 -23.93
CA LYS A 372 6.66 8.81 -24.22
C LYS A 372 7.70 9.60 -23.43
N ALA A 373 7.40 10.86 -23.11
CA ALA A 373 8.29 11.71 -22.32
C ALA A 373 7.48 12.80 -21.60
N PHE A 374 8.09 13.50 -20.65
CA PHE A 374 7.57 14.75 -20.12
C PHE A 374 8.70 15.76 -19.89
N SER A 375 8.37 17.04 -19.88
CA SER A 375 9.28 18.09 -19.42
C SER A 375 8.67 18.82 -18.24
N TYR A 376 9.33 18.76 -17.09
CA TYR A 376 8.94 19.48 -15.88
C TYR A 376 9.76 20.75 -15.73
N ILE A 377 9.10 21.88 -15.44
CA ILE A 377 9.75 23.17 -15.25
C ILE A 377 9.54 23.59 -13.78
N PRO A 378 10.51 23.34 -12.88
CA PRO A 378 10.34 23.59 -11.45
C PRO A 378 9.97 25.03 -11.10
N LYS A 379 10.61 26.01 -11.77
CA LYS A 379 10.35 27.43 -11.54
C LYS A 379 8.91 27.87 -11.85
N LYS A 380 8.21 27.13 -12.71
CA LYS A 380 6.83 27.40 -13.11
C LYS A 380 5.85 26.42 -12.48
N SER A 381 6.33 25.35 -11.85
CA SER A 381 5.51 24.20 -11.44
C SER A 381 4.66 23.68 -12.60
N GLU A 382 5.29 23.46 -13.76
CA GLU A 382 4.59 23.06 -14.99
C GLU A 382 5.13 21.76 -15.55
N CYS A 383 4.20 20.85 -15.85
CA CYS A 383 4.46 19.62 -16.57
C CYS A 383 3.99 19.71 -18.01
N TRP A 384 4.78 19.19 -18.94
CA TRP A 384 4.44 19.08 -20.34
C TRP A 384 4.63 17.64 -20.80
N LEU A 385 3.53 16.87 -20.90
CA LEU A 385 3.54 15.48 -21.35
C LEU A 385 3.60 15.41 -22.87
N LYS A 386 4.41 14.47 -23.37
CA LYS A 386 4.76 14.34 -24.78
C LYS A 386 4.43 12.96 -25.30
N SER A 387 3.78 12.91 -26.46
CA SER A 387 3.39 11.66 -27.13
C SER A 387 4.38 11.21 -28.20
N SER A 388 5.36 12.06 -28.51
CA SER A 388 6.46 11.76 -29.42
C SER A 388 7.78 12.28 -28.85
N ILE A 389 8.88 11.65 -29.25
CA ILE A 389 10.23 11.97 -28.81
C ILE A 389 10.88 12.85 -29.88
N GLY A 390 11.07 14.13 -29.56
CA GLY A 390 11.76 15.11 -30.41
C GLY A 390 13.29 14.95 -30.37
N LYS A 391 14.01 15.90 -30.98
CA LYS A 391 15.48 15.96 -30.84
C LYS A 391 15.85 16.62 -29.49
N PRO A 392 16.73 16.01 -28.67
CA PRO A 392 17.17 16.59 -27.42
C PRO A 392 17.79 17.98 -27.62
N ARG A 393 17.39 18.94 -26.77
CA ARG A 393 17.95 20.29 -26.74
C ARG A 393 18.28 20.69 -25.31
N ALA A 394 19.42 21.35 -25.11
CA ALA A 394 19.74 21.94 -23.82
C ALA A 394 18.70 23.02 -23.45
N ALA A 395 18.13 22.89 -22.25
CA ALA A 395 17.09 23.77 -21.72
C ALA A 395 17.29 23.93 -20.20
N ASN A 396 17.93 25.02 -19.80
CA ASN A 396 18.23 25.27 -18.38
C ASN A 396 16.95 25.37 -17.54
N GLY A 397 16.93 24.64 -16.42
CA GLY A 397 15.79 24.63 -15.49
C GLY A 397 14.60 23.81 -15.98
N VAL A 398 14.85 22.84 -16.86
CA VAL A 398 13.89 21.81 -17.28
C VAL A 398 14.40 20.45 -16.81
N GLU A 399 13.54 19.65 -16.21
CA GLU A 399 13.78 18.26 -15.87
C GLU A 399 13.01 17.39 -16.88
N LEU A 400 13.74 16.71 -17.75
CA LEU A 400 13.17 15.81 -18.74
C LEU A 400 13.01 14.43 -18.14
N GLY A 401 11.84 13.85 -18.34
CA GLY A 401 11.56 12.46 -18.09
C GLY A 401 11.31 11.70 -19.37
N LEU A 402 11.99 10.58 -19.60
CA LEU A 402 11.86 9.75 -20.80
C LEU A 402 11.47 8.31 -20.43
N LYS A 403 10.42 7.78 -21.06
CA LYS A 403 9.92 6.41 -20.86
C LYS A 403 10.71 5.36 -21.62
#